data_AF-A0A7D5P7F2-F1
#
_entry.id   AF-A0A7D5P7F2-F1
#
_cell.length_a   1.000
_cell.length_b   1.000
_cell.length_c   1.000
_cell.angle_alpha   90.00
_cell.angle_beta   90.00
_cell.angle_gamma   90.00
#
_symmetry.space_group_name_H-M   'P 1'
#
loop_
_entity.id
_entity.type
_entity.pdbx_description
1 polymer ?
#
loop_
_entity_poly.entity_id
_entity_poly.type
_entity_poly.pdbx_seq_one_letter_code
_entity_poly.pdbx_strand_id
1 'polypeptide(L)'
;MVRVAFTVALLVAVAGIAVPAAEYAGVQRSDTAIRDAVDRLVSEARALAAGNGALPPDAGPARRAVTLDLPTEGFASAEVERFTVTRPAQSEGSETGLREREREGPAATRFTWRVAGGTEHAVVADGIRIRTTERLRVDGEMRLVLELVAVDGRAVVRVR
;
A
#
# COMPACT_ATOMS: atom_id res chain seq x y z
N MET A 1 -19.86 7.33 -50.31
CA MET A 1 -20.42 7.42 -48.95
C MET A 1 -20.34 6.11 -48.18
N VAL A 2 -20.68 4.96 -48.77
CA VAL A 2 -20.59 3.63 -48.09
C VAL A 2 -19.22 3.32 -47.49
N ARG A 3 -18.13 3.65 -48.19
CA ARG A 3 -16.75 3.43 -47.72
C ARG A 3 -16.44 4.20 -46.42
N VAL A 4 -16.92 5.44 -46.30
CA VAL A 4 -16.74 6.27 -45.10
C VAL A 4 -17.55 5.72 -43.93
N ALA A 5 -18.81 5.36 -44.16
CA ALA A 5 -19.66 4.76 -43.13
C ALA A 5 -19.08 3.44 -42.60
N PHE A 6 -18.52 2.61 -43.49
CA PHE A 6 -17.88 1.36 -43.10
C PHE A 6 -16.59 1.58 -42.29
N THR A 7 -15.75 2.55 -42.67
CA THR A 7 -14.54 2.90 -41.89
C THR A 7 -14.89 3.45 -40.51
N VAL A 8 -15.91 4.30 -40.41
CA VAL A 8 -16.39 4.83 -39.11
C VAL A 8 -16.96 3.71 -38.25
N ALA A 9 -17.80 2.83 -38.81
CA ALA A 9 -18.35 1.69 -38.09
C ALA A 9 -17.26 0.72 -37.60
N LEU A 10 -16.25 0.47 -38.43
CA LEU A 10 -15.10 -0.36 -38.07
C LEU A 10 -14.29 0.28 -36.93
N LEU A 11 -14.06 1.60 -36.99
CA LEU A 11 -13.31 2.31 -35.95
C LEU A 11 -14.05 2.31 -34.61
N VAL A 12 -15.38 2.47 -34.63
CA VAL A 12 -16.24 2.34 -33.44
C VAL A 12 -16.24 0.90 -32.91
N ALA A 13 -16.30 -0.12 -33.78
CA ALA A 13 -16.23 -1.51 -33.37
C ALA A 13 -14.89 -1.86 -32.72
N VAL A 14 -13.77 -1.39 -33.29
CA VAL A 14 -12.42 -1.56 -32.72
C VAL A 14 -12.29 -0.81 -31.40
N ALA A 15 -12.78 0.43 -31.31
CA ALA A 15 -12.77 1.22 -30.08
C ALA A 15 -13.58 0.54 -28.97
N GLY A 16 -14.78 0.02 -29.29
CA GLY A 16 -15.64 -0.67 -28.33
C GLY A 16 -15.02 -1.95 -27.75
N ILE A 17 -14.15 -2.63 -28.49
CA ILE A 17 -13.44 -3.83 -28.02
C ILE A 17 -12.15 -3.48 -27.27
N ALA A 18 -11.46 -2.40 -27.68
CA ALA A 18 -10.18 -2.01 -27.11
C ALA A 18 -10.32 -1.37 -25.71
N VAL A 19 -11.41 -0.64 -25.45
CA VAL A 19 -11.62 0.07 -24.18
C VAL A 19 -11.64 -0.88 -22.96
N PRO A 20 -12.45 -1.97 -22.93
CA PRO A 20 -12.45 -2.90 -21.79
C PRO A 20 -11.09 -3.57 -21.54
N ALA A 21 -10.34 -3.86 -22.60
CA ALA A 21 -9.02 -4.48 -22.48
C ALA A 21 -7.98 -3.50 -21.91
N ALA A 22 -8.04 -2.22 -22.29
CA ALA A 22 -7.18 -1.18 -21.75
C ALA A 22 -7.48 -0.91 -20.27
N GLU A 23 -8.76 -0.92 -19.87
CA GLU A 23 -9.18 -0.80 -18.47
C GLU A 23 -8.63 -1.95 -17.63
N TYR A 24 -8.78 -3.21 -18.08
CA TYR A 24 -8.26 -4.38 -17.35
C TYR A 24 -6.73 -4.38 -17.22
N ALA A 25 -6.02 -3.99 -18.29
CA ALA A 25 -4.57 -3.86 -18.26
C ALA A 25 -4.11 -2.72 -17.32
N GLY A 26 -4.87 -1.62 -17.26
CA GLY A 26 -4.62 -0.50 -16.35
C GLY A 26 -4.74 -0.91 -14.89
N VAL A 27 -5.77 -1.70 -14.54
CA VAL A 27 -5.96 -2.24 -13.17
C VAL A 27 -4.79 -3.13 -12.75
N GLN A 28 -4.42 -4.10 -13.58
CA GLN A 28 -3.33 -5.04 -13.26
C GLN A 28 -1.98 -4.34 -13.09
N ARG A 29 -1.70 -3.33 -13.92
CA ARG A 29 -0.49 -2.51 -13.79
C ARG A 29 -0.49 -1.71 -12.50
N SER A 30 -1.60 -1.03 -12.18
CA SER A 30 -1.73 -0.27 -10.94
C SER A 30 -1.58 -1.16 -9.70
N ASP A 31 -2.20 -2.35 -9.70
CA ASP A 31 -2.07 -3.31 -8.61
C ASP A 31 -0.62 -3.78 -8.40
N THR A 32 0.09 -4.06 -9.50
CA THR A 32 1.51 -4.46 -9.44
C THR A 32 2.36 -3.32 -8.89
N ALA A 33 2.16 -2.08 -9.36
CA ALA A 33 2.89 -0.92 -8.89
C ALA A 33 2.69 -0.65 -7.38
N ILE A 34 1.45 -0.77 -6.88
CA ILE A 34 1.16 -0.60 -5.45
C ILE A 34 1.83 -1.71 -4.63
N ARG A 35 1.80 -2.94 -5.12
CA ARG A 35 2.45 -4.08 -4.46
C ARG A 35 3.96 -3.86 -4.35
N ASP A 36 4.62 -3.45 -5.43
CA ASP A 36 6.05 -3.15 -5.44
C ASP A 36 6.40 -1.99 -4.49
N ALA A 37 5.54 -0.96 -4.40
CA ALA A 37 5.69 0.13 -3.46
C ALA A 37 5.57 -0.33 -2.00
N VAL A 38 4.61 -1.22 -1.69
CA VAL A 38 4.47 -1.84 -0.36
C VAL A 38 5.71 -2.65 0.00
N ASP A 39 6.19 -3.49 -0.91
CA ASP A 39 7.37 -4.33 -0.68
C ASP A 39 8.63 -3.48 -0.43
N ARG A 40 8.80 -2.39 -1.19
CA ARG A 40 9.87 -1.42 -0.99
C ARG A 40 9.77 -0.74 0.38
N LEU A 41 8.59 -0.26 0.75
CA LEU A 41 8.37 0.38 2.06
C LEU A 41 8.68 -0.56 3.22
N VAL A 42 8.23 -1.82 3.14
CA VAL A 42 8.48 -2.85 4.17
C VAL A 42 9.97 -3.18 4.26
N SER A 43 10.64 -3.34 3.12
CA SER A 43 12.09 -3.58 3.06
C SER A 43 12.86 -2.45 3.73
N GLU A 44 12.53 -1.20 3.42
CA GLU A 44 13.20 -0.02 3.97
C GLU A 44 12.93 0.15 5.47
N ALA A 45 11.70 -0.12 5.92
CA ALA A 45 11.35 -0.10 7.33
C ALA A 45 12.11 -1.18 8.13
N ARG A 46 12.25 -2.39 7.57
CA ARG A 46 13.04 -3.47 8.17
C ARG A 46 14.53 -3.12 8.21
N ALA A 47 15.08 -2.56 7.14
CA ALA A 47 16.47 -2.12 7.10
C ALA A 47 16.74 -1.03 8.14
N LEU A 48 15.82 -0.07 8.30
CA LEU A 48 15.90 0.96 9.32
C LEU A 48 15.91 0.36 10.74
N ALA A 49 15.00 -0.58 11.00
CA ALA A 49 14.87 -1.26 12.30
C ALA A 49 16.04 -2.20 12.63
N ALA A 50 16.60 -2.89 11.63
CA ALA A 50 17.74 -3.78 11.83
C ALA A 50 19.06 -3.01 12.04
N GLY A 51 19.20 -1.83 11.41
CA GLY A 51 20.40 -1.01 11.49
C GLY A 51 20.44 -0.02 12.66
N ASN A 52 19.32 0.21 13.36
CA ASN A 52 19.23 1.27 14.37
C ASN A 52 18.44 0.82 15.61
N GLY A 53 18.80 1.37 16.77
CA GLY A 53 17.99 1.25 17.98
C GLY A 53 16.78 2.17 17.94
N ALA A 54 15.62 1.70 18.40
CA ALA A 54 14.46 2.56 18.57
C ALA A 54 14.66 3.51 19.76
N LEU A 55 14.52 4.82 19.50
CA LEU A 55 14.66 5.86 20.51
C LEU A 55 13.31 6.54 20.79
N PRO A 56 13.12 7.14 21.99
CA PRO A 56 11.97 8.01 22.24
C PRO A 56 11.85 9.11 21.16
N PRO A 57 10.63 9.57 20.83
CA PRO A 57 10.41 10.53 19.75
C PRO A 57 11.16 11.86 19.94
N ASP A 58 11.41 12.27 21.20
CA ASP A 58 12.11 13.51 21.53
C ASP A 58 13.65 13.37 21.55
N ALA A 59 14.16 12.14 21.40
CA ALA A 59 15.58 11.82 21.53
C ALA A 59 16.34 11.78 20.19
N GLY A 60 15.75 12.31 19.12
CA GLY A 60 16.35 12.28 17.78
C GLY A 60 16.37 10.88 17.16
N PRO A 61 15.20 10.27 16.89
CA PRO A 61 15.10 8.92 16.34
C PRO A 61 15.74 8.79 14.95
N ALA A 62 16.11 7.56 14.58
CA ALA A 62 16.64 7.26 13.27
C ALA A 62 15.60 7.52 12.18
N ARG A 63 16.01 8.19 11.10
CA ARG A 63 15.13 8.62 10.01
C ARG A 63 15.65 8.14 8.66
N ARG A 64 14.74 7.79 7.76
CA ARG A 64 15.06 7.46 6.37
C ARG A 64 13.99 8.01 5.44
N ALA A 65 14.40 8.77 4.44
CA ALA A 65 13.51 9.20 3.37
C ALA A 65 13.38 8.07 2.34
N VAL A 66 12.15 7.76 1.93
CA VAL A 66 11.82 6.80 0.88
C VAL A 66 10.90 7.49 -0.11
N THR A 67 11.21 7.34 -1.40
CA THR A 67 10.34 7.81 -2.49
C THR A 67 9.61 6.60 -3.03
N LEU A 68 8.29 6.71 -3.12
CA LEU A 68 7.40 5.70 -3.69
C LEU A 68 6.72 6.28 -4.92
N ASP A 69 6.75 5.52 -6.01
CA ASP A 69 6.02 5.85 -7.23
C ASP A 69 4.72 5.05 -7.23
N LEU A 70 3.61 5.76 -7.01
CA LEU A 70 2.28 5.18 -7.02
C LEU A 70 1.55 5.57 -8.32
N PRO A 71 0.69 4.69 -8.85
CA PRO A 71 -0.05 5.00 -10.07
C PRO A 71 -1.04 6.15 -9.85
N THR A 72 -1.01 7.14 -10.75
CA THR A 72 -2.05 8.19 -10.87
C THR A 72 -3.03 7.85 -11.99
N GLU A 73 -4.20 8.49 -11.97
CA GLU A 73 -5.15 8.41 -13.07
C GLU A 73 -4.48 8.79 -14.39
N GLY A 74 -4.54 7.91 -15.39
CA GLY A 74 -3.94 8.15 -16.69
C GLY A 74 -4.33 7.11 -17.73
N PHE A 75 -3.99 7.37 -19.00
CA PHE A 75 -4.40 6.55 -20.15
C PHE A 75 -4.05 5.04 -20.07
N ALA A 76 -3.22 4.62 -19.11
CA ALA A 76 -2.81 3.23 -18.95
C ALA A 76 -2.67 2.80 -17.48
N SER A 77 -3.31 3.54 -16.55
CA SER A 77 -3.23 3.34 -15.11
C SER A 77 -4.58 3.66 -14.48
N ALA A 78 -5.10 2.72 -13.68
CA ALA A 78 -6.31 2.95 -12.90
C ALA A 78 -6.00 3.64 -11.58
N GLU A 79 -6.89 4.53 -11.14
CA GLU A 79 -6.77 5.29 -9.89
C GLU A 79 -6.80 4.38 -8.65
N VAL A 80 -6.11 4.78 -7.58
CA VAL A 80 -6.20 4.10 -6.29
C VAL A 80 -7.36 4.67 -5.48
N GLU A 81 -8.47 3.94 -5.40
CA GLU A 81 -9.66 4.34 -4.62
C GLU A 81 -9.39 4.37 -3.11
N ARG A 82 -8.58 3.41 -2.63
CA ARG A 82 -8.33 3.26 -1.20
C ARG A 82 -6.95 2.65 -0.97
N PHE A 83 -6.22 3.23 -0.03
CA PHE A 83 -5.01 2.66 0.55
C PHE A 83 -5.07 2.81 2.07
N THR A 84 -4.74 1.76 2.81
CA THR A 84 -4.88 1.75 4.28
C THR A 84 -3.78 0.90 4.92
N VAL A 85 -3.23 1.42 6.02
CA VAL A 85 -2.20 0.75 6.83
C VAL A 85 -2.75 0.55 8.25
N THR A 86 -2.97 -0.70 8.65
CA THR A 86 -3.58 -1.07 9.93
C THR A 86 -2.77 -2.17 10.63
N ARG A 87 -3.14 -2.48 11.89
CA ARG A 87 -2.69 -3.71 12.54
C ARG A 87 -3.49 -4.88 11.96
N PRO A 88 -2.91 -6.07 11.74
CA PRO A 88 -3.70 -7.26 11.42
C PRO A 88 -4.76 -7.49 12.51
N ALA A 89 -6.00 -7.77 12.09
CA ALA A 89 -7.04 -8.22 13.00
C ALA A 89 -6.59 -9.53 13.65
N GLN A 90 -6.62 -9.60 14.98
CA GLN A 90 -6.41 -10.86 15.69
C GLN A 90 -7.62 -11.72 15.32
N SER A 91 -7.40 -12.81 14.58
CA SER A 91 -8.47 -13.75 14.27
C SER A 91 -9.07 -14.24 15.58
N GLU A 92 -10.33 -13.88 15.85
CA GLU A 92 -11.12 -14.44 16.94
C GLU A 92 -11.26 -15.95 16.68
N GLY A 93 -10.43 -16.73 17.36
CA GLY A 93 -10.40 -18.17 17.25
C GLY A 93 -9.90 -18.77 18.56
N SER A 94 -10.85 -19.34 19.30
CA SER A 94 -10.71 -20.12 20.54
C SER A 94 -10.76 -19.34 21.85
N GLU A 95 -12.01 -19.14 22.31
CA GLU A 95 -12.39 -19.19 23.71
C GLU A 95 -11.85 -20.48 24.36
N THR A 96 -10.72 -20.37 25.04
CA THR A 96 -10.43 -21.20 26.22
C THR A 96 -9.71 -20.32 27.22
N GLY A 97 -10.49 -19.90 28.22
CA GLY A 97 -10.08 -18.94 29.22
C GLY A 97 -8.82 -19.36 29.97
N LEU A 98 -7.95 -18.37 30.19
CA LEU A 98 -7.00 -18.28 31.29
C LEU A 98 -6.43 -16.87 31.19
N ARG A 99 -6.96 -15.91 31.97
CA ARG A 99 -6.39 -14.58 32.30
C ARG A 99 -5.15 -14.21 31.45
N GLU A 100 -5.35 -13.84 30.19
CA GLU A 100 -4.24 -13.57 29.30
C GLU A 100 -3.74 -12.15 29.60
N ARG A 101 -2.52 -12.06 30.14
CA ARG A 101 -1.61 -10.94 29.88
C ARG A 101 -1.85 -10.45 28.45
N GLU A 102 -1.85 -9.14 28.22
CA GLU A 102 -1.66 -8.57 26.88
C GLU A 102 -0.49 -9.27 26.20
N ARG A 103 -0.79 -10.34 25.46
CA ARG A 103 0.19 -11.27 24.93
C ARG A 103 0.67 -10.62 23.65
N GLU A 104 1.61 -9.69 23.83
CA GLU A 104 2.82 -9.53 23.03
C GLU A 104 2.67 -10.07 21.59
N GLY A 105 1.71 -9.52 20.84
CA GLY A 105 1.46 -9.97 19.49
C GLY A 105 2.68 -9.65 18.62
N PRO A 106 3.07 -10.54 17.69
CA PRO A 106 4.23 -10.32 16.84
C PRO A 106 4.15 -8.95 16.16
N ALA A 107 5.30 -8.31 15.97
CA ALA A 107 5.35 -7.06 15.23
C ALA A 107 4.82 -7.32 13.81
N ALA A 108 3.65 -6.78 13.48
CA ALA A 108 3.03 -7.00 12.18
C ALA A 108 2.22 -5.79 11.73
N THR A 109 2.18 -5.57 10.43
CA THR A 109 1.44 -4.49 9.76
C THR A 109 0.62 -5.06 8.61
N ARG A 110 -0.63 -4.64 8.48
CA ARG A 110 -1.50 -4.99 7.35
C ARG A 110 -1.61 -3.79 6.42
N PHE A 111 -1.35 -4.01 5.14
CA PHE A 111 -1.60 -3.09 4.05
C PHE A 111 -2.83 -3.59 3.31
N THR A 112 -3.78 -2.69 3.05
CA THR A 112 -4.95 -2.96 2.22
C THR A 112 -5.05 -1.88 1.15
N TRP A 113 -5.32 -2.26 -0.08
CA TRP A 113 -5.55 -1.31 -1.16
C TRP A 113 -6.63 -1.79 -2.12
N ARG A 114 -7.21 -0.83 -2.86
CA ARG A 114 -8.18 -1.07 -3.92
C ARG A 114 -7.95 -0.08 -5.04
N VAL A 115 -7.81 -0.61 -6.25
CA VAL A 115 -7.73 0.15 -7.50
C VAL A 115 -9.13 0.26 -8.11
N ALA A 116 -9.43 1.38 -8.75
CA ALA A 116 -10.70 1.61 -9.44
C ALA A 116 -10.93 0.55 -10.53
N GLY A 117 -12.10 -0.08 -10.51
CA GLY A 117 -12.41 -1.21 -11.41
C GLY A 117 -11.70 -2.54 -11.05
N GLY A 118 -10.91 -2.57 -9.98
CA GLY A 118 -10.19 -3.75 -9.50
C GLY A 118 -10.79 -4.40 -8.24
N THR A 119 -10.09 -5.41 -7.73
CA THR A 119 -10.42 -6.07 -6.46
C THR A 119 -9.68 -5.43 -5.29
N GLU A 120 -10.19 -5.63 -4.07
CA GLU A 120 -9.44 -5.27 -2.87
C GLU A 120 -8.33 -6.31 -2.62
N HIS A 121 -7.14 -5.80 -2.28
CA HIS A 121 -5.97 -6.60 -1.95
C HIS A 121 -5.52 -6.32 -0.53
N ALA A 122 -4.95 -7.34 0.12
CA ALA A 122 -4.36 -7.18 1.44
C ALA A 122 -3.07 -7.99 1.59
N VAL A 123 -2.05 -7.38 2.19
CA VAL A 123 -0.75 -8.01 2.51
C VAL A 123 -0.43 -7.77 3.97
N VAL A 124 0.09 -8.79 4.65
CA VAL A 124 0.58 -8.69 6.02
C VAL A 124 2.11 -8.75 6.00
N ALA A 125 2.75 -7.74 6.59
CA ALA A 125 4.18 -7.68 6.78
C ALA A 125 4.52 -8.00 8.24
N ASP A 126 5.13 -9.16 8.46
CA ASP A 126 5.62 -9.58 9.77
C ASP A 126 6.98 -8.96 10.12
N GLY A 127 7.31 -8.97 11.40
CA GLY A 127 8.53 -8.43 11.99
C GLY A 127 8.58 -6.90 12.10
N ILE A 128 7.57 -6.17 11.61
CA ILE A 128 7.60 -4.70 11.57
C ILE A 128 6.24 -4.09 11.93
N ARG A 129 6.26 -3.02 12.75
CA ARG A 129 5.08 -2.21 13.06
C ARG A 129 5.22 -0.85 12.40
N ILE A 130 4.40 -0.61 11.37
CA ILE A 130 4.33 0.67 10.68
C ILE A 130 3.06 1.40 11.10
N ARG A 131 3.19 2.69 11.42
CA ARG A 131 2.08 3.57 11.77
C ARG A 131 2.14 4.83 10.92
N THR A 132 1.03 5.17 10.30
CA THR A 132 0.87 6.47 9.63
C THR A 132 0.23 7.46 10.61
N THR A 133 0.71 8.70 10.63
CA THR A 133 0.09 9.78 11.41
C THR A 133 -1.06 10.43 10.66
N GLU A 134 -1.02 10.38 9.32
CA GLU A 134 -2.01 11.01 8.45
C GLU A 134 -2.56 10.00 7.43
N ARG A 135 -3.63 10.37 6.72
CA ARG A 135 -4.06 9.60 5.56
C ARG A 135 -3.02 9.80 4.46
N LEU A 136 -2.33 8.72 4.08
CA LEU A 136 -1.46 8.70 2.91
C LEU A 136 -2.31 9.00 1.68
N ARG A 137 -2.12 10.19 1.09
CA ARG A 137 -2.68 10.52 -0.22
C ARG A 137 -1.81 9.92 -1.30
N VAL A 138 -2.43 9.22 -2.23
CA VAL A 138 -1.76 8.65 -3.39
C VAL A 138 -1.82 9.70 -4.50
N ASP A 139 -0.69 10.35 -4.78
CA ASP A 139 -0.58 11.41 -5.79
C ASP A 139 0.71 11.27 -6.62
N GLY A 140 0.85 10.11 -7.27
CA GLY A 140 1.99 9.85 -8.15
C GLY A 140 3.24 9.56 -7.36
N GLU A 141 4.17 10.49 -7.36
CA GLU A 141 5.39 10.40 -6.58
C GLU A 141 5.15 10.88 -5.15
N MET A 142 5.29 9.98 -4.18
CA MET A 142 5.17 10.31 -2.77
C MET A 142 6.51 10.13 -2.06
N ARG A 143 7.02 11.22 -1.49
CA ARG A 143 8.18 11.18 -0.61
C ARG A 143 7.74 11.01 0.84
N LEU A 144 8.12 9.90 1.44
CA LEU A 144 7.83 9.54 2.82
C LEU A 144 9.07 9.63 3.68
N VAL A 145 8.90 10.02 4.94
CA VAL A 145 9.94 9.93 5.96
C VAL A 145 9.56 8.83 6.95
N LEU A 146 10.38 7.79 6.98
CA LEU A 146 10.32 6.72 7.97
C LEU A 146 11.09 7.16 9.21
N GLU A 147 10.47 7.05 10.38
CA GLU A 147 11.06 7.41 11.66
C GLU A 147 10.94 6.24 12.63
N LEU A 148 12.06 5.70 13.11
CA LEU A 148 12.06 4.57 14.04
C LEU A 148 12.00 5.09 15.49
N VAL A 149 10.84 4.92 16.12
CA VAL A 149 10.59 5.38 17.48
C VAL A 149 10.29 4.22 18.42
N ALA A 150 10.66 4.40 19.69
CA ALA A 150 10.20 3.57 20.79
C ALA A 150 8.87 4.13 21.31
N VAL A 151 7.80 3.34 21.18
CA VAL A 151 6.47 3.64 21.73
C VAL A 151 6.14 2.53 22.72
N ASP A 152 5.93 2.88 23.98
CA ASP A 152 5.71 1.91 25.07
C ASP A 152 6.78 0.81 25.14
N GLY A 153 8.05 1.20 24.96
CA GLY A 153 9.19 0.28 24.93
C GLY A 153 9.31 -0.58 23.66
N ARG A 154 8.48 -0.33 22.63
CA ARG A 154 8.45 -1.13 21.39
C ARG A 154 8.92 -0.31 20.19
N ALA A 155 9.71 -0.94 19.32
CA ALA A 155 10.08 -0.36 18.04
C ALA A 155 8.84 -0.23 17.12
N VAL A 156 8.60 0.99 16.65
CA VAL A 156 7.54 1.36 15.71
C VAL A 156 8.13 2.29 14.67
N VAL A 157 7.91 1.98 13.40
CA VAL A 157 8.24 2.89 12.29
C VAL A 157 7.04 3.80 12.05
N ARG A 158 7.22 5.10 12.26
CA ARG A 158 6.24 6.12 11.88
C ARG A 158 6.50 6.57 10.45
N VAL A 159 5.43 6.74 9.70
CA VAL A 159 5.45 7.32 8.35
C VAL A 159 4.92 8.73 8.44
N ARG A 160 5.68 9.69 7.92
CA ARG A 160 5.33 11.10 7.75
C ARG A 160 5.47 11.52 6.31
#